data_AF-A0A7S1WKN7-F1
#
_entry.id   AF-A0A7S1WKN7-F1
#
_cell.length_a   1.000
_cell.length_b   1.000
_cell.length_c   1.000
_cell.angle_alpha   90.00
_cell.angle_beta   90.00
_cell.angle_gamma   90.00
#
_symmetry.space_group_name_H-M   'P 1'
#
loop_
_entity.id
_entity.type
_entity.pdbx_description
1 polymer ?
#
loop_
_entity_poly.entity_id
_entity_poly.type
_entity_poly.pdbx_seq_one_letter_code
_entity_poly.pdbx_strand_id
1 'polypeptide(L)'
;PEWERDEFAQVNVARELAAYSRRNEVQFVINVGDNLYPAGFESPFDPRWQYVFEDRYADDSLQVPWLSVLGNHDWGGFDCYLRDGRLHRADAQIDYDTEHDWQWPQNKTSRWVMPNWYYKRRISFGNTTADIFAIATNWVHEAENCGEIRYAQKRCDSHSCRAALHNVAETCWRFLETELPASDADWKFVVGHRPLEFLGRWMAPAANFADLLRRNNVSMYIAGHRPGGARLG
;
A
#
# COMPACT_ATOMS: atom_id res chain seq x y z
N PRO A 1 5.53 22.38 -21.18
CA PRO A 1 5.06 23.23 -20.05
C PRO A 1 4.87 22.43 -18.75
N GLU A 2 4.59 23.09 -17.63
CA GLU A 2 4.41 22.42 -16.33
C GLU A 2 3.25 21.40 -16.32
N TRP A 3 2.21 21.62 -17.13
CA TRP A 3 1.10 20.68 -17.32
C TRP A 3 1.47 19.42 -18.12
N GLU A 4 2.40 19.50 -19.07
CA GLU A 4 2.96 18.31 -19.74
C GLU A 4 3.75 17.45 -18.75
N ARG A 5 4.32 18.03 -17.68
CA ARG A 5 5.06 17.24 -16.67
C ARG A 5 4.13 16.37 -15.82
N ASP A 6 2.89 16.79 -15.61
CA ASP A 6 1.92 16.09 -14.77
C ASP A 6 1.17 15.00 -15.56
N GLU A 7 0.71 15.31 -16.78
CA GLU A 7 0.07 14.32 -17.67
C GLU A 7 1.01 13.15 -18.04
N PHE A 8 2.32 13.42 -18.15
CA PHE A 8 3.34 12.41 -18.41
C PHE A 8 4.12 11.99 -17.16
N ALA A 9 3.76 12.44 -15.96
CA ALA A 9 4.52 12.19 -14.73
C ALA A 9 4.77 10.69 -14.53
N GLN A 10 3.71 9.90 -14.58
CA GLN A 10 3.80 8.46 -14.41
C GLN A 10 4.61 7.78 -15.54
N VAL A 11 4.51 8.26 -16.78
CA VAL A 11 5.32 7.74 -17.91
C VAL A 11 6.80 8.05 -17.72
N ASN A 12 7.14 9.25 -17.26
CA ASN A 12 8.51 9.66 -16.99
C ASN A 12 9.10 8.88 -15.81
N VAL A 13 8.35 8.72 -14.72
CA VAL A 13 8.76 7.88 -13.58
C VAL A 13 8.97 6.44 -14.00
N ALA A 14 8.08 5.85 -14.80
CA ALA A 14 8.24 4.48 -15.30
C ALA A 14 9.53 4.32 -16.12
N ARG A 15 9.86 5.30 -16.97
CA ARG A 15 11.10 5.30 -17.76
C ARG A 15 12.35 5.36 -16.89
N GLU A 16 12.37 6.24 -15.90
CA GLU A 16 13.51 6.36 -14.98
C GLU A 16 13.64 5.14 -14.06
N LEU A 17 12.51 4.59 -13.60
CA LEU A 17 12.49 3.36 -12.81
C LEU A 17 13.04 2.18 -13.60
N ALA A 18 12.66 2.03 -14.87
CA ALA A 18 13.22 1.01 -15.78
C ALA A 18 14.72 1.22 -16.01
N ALA A 19 15.15 2.45 -16.29
CA ALA A 19 16.56 2.77 -16.47
C ALA A 19 17.39 2.48 -15.22
N TYR A 20 16.85 2.77 -14.04
CA TYR A 20 17.46 2.42 -12.76
C TYR A 20 17.49 0.90 -12.56
N SER A 21 16.39 0.20 -12.83
CA SER A 21 16.29 -1.25 -12.66
C SER A 21 17.30 -2.01 -13.53
N ARG A 22 17.42 -1.65 -14.81
CA ARG A 22 18.43 -2.24 -15.72
C ARG A 22 19.87 -2.11 -15.22
N ARG A 23 20.19 -1.03 -14.49
CA ARG A 23 21.54 -0.77 -13.98
C ARG A 23 21.83 -1.41 -12.62
N ASN A 24 20.79 -1.70 -11.84
CA ASN A 24 20.92 -2.11 -10.45
C ASN A 24 20.32 -3.50 -10.16
N GLU A 25 19.85 -4.21 -11.19
CA GLU A 25 19.26 -5.56 -11.06
C GLU A 25 18.18 -5.61 -9.97
N VAL A 26 17.25 -4.65 -10.01
CA VAL A 26 16.17 -4.57 -9.01
C VAL A 26 15.40 -5.88 -9.00
N GLN A 27 15.20 -6.43 -7.80
CA GLN A 27 14.61 -7.75 -7.58
C GLN A 27 13.12 -7.70 -7.18
N PHE A 28 12.65 -6.54 -6.71
CA PHE A 28 11.24 -6.25 -6.40
C PHE A 28 11.04 -4.74 -6.26
N VAL A 29 9.79 -4.29 -6.29
CA VAL A 29 9.38 -2.90 -6.05
C VAL A 29 8.54 -2.83 -4.78
N ILE A 30 8.78 -1.84 -3.91
CA ILE A 30 7.86 -1.48 -2.82
C ILE A 30 6.96 -0.36 -3.33
N ASN A 31 5.66 -0.64 -3.40
CA ASN A 31 4.65 0.29 -3.88
C ASN A 31 3.78 0.77 -2.71
N VAL A 32 3.87 2.06 -2.39
CA VAL A 32 3.39 2.65 -1.13
C VAL A 32 1.93 3.15 -1.18
N GLY A 33 1.12 2.64 -2.10
CA GLY A 33 -0.31 2.94 -2.20
C GLY A 33 -0.64 4.20 -3.00
N ASP A 34 -1.93 4.51 -3.08
CA ASP A 34 -2.54 5.38 -4.09
C ASP A 34 -2.25 4.85 -5.49
N ASN A 35 -2.53 3.57 -5.65
CA ASN A 35 -2.22 2.82 -6.86
C ASN A 35 -3.10 3.28 -8.01
N LEU A 36 -4.38 3.56 -7.71
CA LEU A 36 -5.43 3.78 -8.70
C LEU A 36 -6.21 5.07 -8.42
N TYR A 37 -5.77 6.17 -9.04
CA TYR A 37 -6.46 7.46 -8.97
C TYR A 37 -7.69 7.56 -9.88
N PRO A 38 -8.66 8.44 -9.54
CA PRO A 38 -8.76 9.18 -8.30
C PRO A 38 -9.57 8.43 -7.23
N ALA A 39 -10.03 7.22 -7.49
CA ALA A 39 -11.03 6.57 -6.65
C ALA A 39 -11.04 5.04 -6.73
N GLY A 40 -9.92 4.39 -7.05
CA GLY A 40 -9.85 2.94 -7.16
C GLY A 40 -10.67 2.35 -8.31
N PHE A 41 -10.55 1.04 -8.52
CA PHE A 41 -11.37 0.30 -9.49
C PHE A 41 -12.34 -0.62 -8.76
N GLU A 42 -13.53 -0.85 -9.31
CA GLU A 42 -14.57 -1.67 -8.64
C GLU A 42 -14.37 -3.18 -8.85
N SER A 43 -13.42 -3.58 -9.69
CA SER A 43 -13.20 -4.97 -10.07
C SER A 43 -11.72 -5.25 -10.37
N PRO A 44 -11.20 -6.45 -10.06
CA PRO A 44 -9.88 -6.87 -10.54
C PRO A 44 -9.81 -6.96 -12.08
N PHE A 45 -10.95 -7.09 -12.75
CA PHE A 45 -11.01 -7.17 -14.22
C PHE A 45 -11.18 -5.81 -14.90
N ASP A 46 -11.04 -4.71 -14.17
CA ASP A 46 -11.16 -3.38 -14.75
C ASP A 46 -10.07 -3.17 -15.82
N PRO A 47 -10.44 -2.87 -17.09
CA PRO A 47 -9.48 -2.79 -18.19
C PRO A 47 -8.43 -1.68 -17.99
N ARG A 48 -8.67 -0.75 -17.07
CA ARG A 48 -7.70 0.31 -16.74
C ARG A 48 -6.43 -0.24 -16.11
N TRP A 49 -6.44 -1.42 -15.48
CA TRP A 49 -5.22 -2.10 -15.01
C TRP A 49 -4.16 -2.21 -16.10
N GLN A 50 -4.59 -2.52 -17.33
CA GLN A 50 -3.71 -2.61 -18.48
C GLN A 50 -2.96 -1.29 -18.68
N TYR A 51 -3.67 -0.16 -18.70
CA TYR A 51 -3.06 1.13 -18.99
C TYR A 51 -2.26 1.74 -17.82
N VAL A 52 -2.73 1.57 -16.59
CA VAL A 52 -2.13 2.22 -15.41
C VAL A 52 -0.98 1.44 -14.80
N PHE A 53 -0.95 0.12 -15.01
CA PHE A 53 0.06 -0.76 -14.44
C PHE A 53 0.78 -1.56 -15.53
N GLU A 54 0.07 -2.41 -16.29
CA GLU A 54 0.73 -3.39 -17.18
C GLU A 54 1.52 -2.74 -18.32
N ASP A 55 0.87 -1.97 -19.18
CA ASP A 55 1.53 -1.23 -20.26
C ASP A 55 2.47 -0.15 -19.71
N ARG A 56 2.14 0.40 -18.52
CA ARG A 56 2.93 1.49 -17.94
C ARG A 56 4.31 1.03 -17.50
N TYR A 57 4.42 -0.17 -16.97
CA TYR A 57 5.64 -0.73 -16.40
C TYR A 57 6.03 -2.02 -17.15
N ALA A 58 5.88 -2.03 -18.48
CA ALA A 58 6.10 -3.18 -19.35
C ALA A 58 7.59 -3.47 -19.68
N ASP A 59 8.54 -2.64 -19.23
CA ASP A 59 9.96 -2.90 -19.44
C ASP A 59 10.37 -4.23 -18.76
N ASP A 60 11.21 -5.02 -19.42
CA ASP A 60 11.66 -6.34 -18.91
C ASP A 60 12.29 -6.23 -17.51
N SER A 61 12.97 -5.11 -17.23
CA SER A 61 13.58 -4.86 -15.92
C SER A 61 12.58 -4.58 -14.80
N LEU A 62 11.30 -4.37 -15.11
CA LEU A 62 10.23 -4.14 -14.15
C LEU A 62 9.29 -5.34 -14.00
N GLN A 63 9.60 -6.46 -14.66
CA GLN A 63 8.90 -7.75 -14.53
C GLN A 63 9.35 -8.50 -13.27
N VAL A 64 9.27 -7.81 -12.14
CA VAL A 64 9.61 -8.28 -10.80
C VAL A 64 8.43 -8.06 -9.86
N PRO A 65 8.34 -8.73 -8.69
CA PRO A 65 7.21 -8.54 -7.78
C PRO A 65 7.07 -7.09 -7.25
N TRP A 66 5.86 -6.56 -7.21
CA TRP A 66 5.48 -5.25 -6.67
C TRP A 66 4.73 -5.45 -5.35
N LEU A 67 5.47 -5.36 -4.25
CA LEU A 67 4.95 -5.43 -2.87
C LEU A 67 4.15 -4.15 -2.59
N SER A 68 2.83 -4.26 -2.72
CA SER A 68 1.93 -3.12 -2.71
C SER A 68 1.15 -2.99 -1.41
N VAL A 69 0.80 -1.75 -1.05
CA VAL A 69 -0.20 -1.42 -0.02
C VAL A 69 -1.29 -0.56 -0.63
N LEU A 70 -2.40 -0.39 0.10
CA LEU A 70 -3.49 0.50 -0.28
C LEU A 70 -3.26 1.91 0.28
N GLY A 71 -3.44 2.93 -0.56
CA GLY A 71 -3.55 4.34 -0.17
C GLY A 71 -4.98 4.86 -0.26
N ASN A 72 -5.22 6.11 0.13
CA ASN A 72 -6.59 6.60 0.28
C ASN A 72 -7.42 6.60 -1.01
N HIS A 73 -6.79 6.76 -2.17
CA HIS A 73 -7.50 6.67 -3.44
C HIS A 73 -7.98 5.25 -3.75
N ASP A 74 -7.29 4.24 -3.23
CA ASP A 74 -7.60 2.83 -3.46
C ASP A 74 -8.85 2.36 -2.71
N TRP A 75 -9.14 2.95 -1.55
CA TRP A 75 -10.37 2.67 -0.79
C TRP A 75 -11.60 3.29 -1.43
N GLY A 76 -11.43 4.32 -2.26
CA GLY A 76 -12.51 5.02 -2.92
C GLY A 76 -12.22 6.50 -3.19
N GLY A 77 -11.12 7.06 -2.67
CA GLY A 77 -10.64 8.40 -2.99
C GLY A 77 -11.65 9.52 -2.77
N PHE A 78 -12.36 9.94 -3.81
CA PHE A 78 -13.44 10.94 -3.71
C PHE A 78 -14.86 10.35 -3.68
N ASP A 79 -14.96 9.04 -3.44
CA ASP A 79 -16.20 8.28 -3.34
C ASP A 79 -16.32 7.59 -1.97
N CYS A 80 -17.48 6.99 -1.70
CA CYS A 80 -17.75 6.17 -0.53
C CYS A 80 -16.83 4.95 -0.53
N TYR A 81 -16.10 4.77 0.57
CA TYR A 81 -15.24 3.60 0.72
C TYR A 81 -16.03 2.30 0.88
N LEU A 82 -17.16 2.39 1.60
CA LEU A 82 -18.07 1.28 1.79
C LEU A 82 -19.28 1.43 0.86
N ARG A 83 -19.56 0.38 0.08
CA ARG A 83 -20.77 0.22 -0.71
C ARG A 83 -21.26 -1.20 -0.52
N ASP A 84 -22.57 -1.38 -0.36
CA ASP A 84 -23.20 -2.70 -0.18
C ASP A 84 -22.52 -3.58 0.90
N GLY A 85 -22.02 -2.95 1.97
CA GLY A 85 -21.35 -3.61 3.09
C GLY A 85 -19.91 -4.08 2.83
N ARG A 86 -19.30 -3.70 1.69
CA ARG A 86 -17.94 -4.13 1.32
C ARG A 86 -17.04 -2.95 0.93
N LEU A 87 -15.73 -3.17 1.10
CA LEU A 87 -14.67 -2.25 0.74
C LEU A 87 -14.22 -2.53 -0.70
N HIS A 88 -15.19 -2.57 -1.63
CA HIS A 88 -15.06 -3.19 -2.95
C HIS A 88 -13.80 -2.80 -3.73
N ARG A 89 -13.34 -1.55 -3.62
CA ARG A 89 -12.20 -1.05 -4.39
C ARG A 89 -10.84 -1.41 -3.81
N ALA A 90 -10.78 -1.51 -2.48
CA ALA A 90 -9.65 -2.11 -1.80
C ALA A 90 -9.60 -3.61 -2.09
N ASP A 91 -10.75 -4.29 -1.98
CA ASP A 91 -10.88 -5.73 -2.23
C ASP A 91 -10.53 -6.07 -3.68
N ALA A 92 -10.94 -5.25 -4.65
CA ALA A 92 -10.61 -5.45 -6.07
C ALA A 92 -9.11 -5.48 -6.37
N GLN A 93 -8.29 -4.76 -5.60
CA GLN A 93 -6.84 -4.80 -5.77
C GLN A 93 -6.18 -5.99 -5.06
N ILE A 94 -6.82 -6.53 -4.01
CA ILE A 94 -6.42 -7.81 -3.41
C ILE A 94 -6.76 -8.95 -4.37
N ASP A 95 -7.96 -8.92 -4.96
CA ASP A 95 -8.42 -9.92 -5.94
C ASP A 95 -7.62 -9.86 -7.26
N TYR A 96 -6.92 -8.75 -7.54
CA TYR A 96 -6.00 -8.64 -8.67
C TYR A 96 -4.71 -9.46 -8.46
N ASP A 97 -4.32 -9.69 -7.19
CA ASP A 97 -3.30 -10.67 -6.87
C ASP A 97 -3.93 -12.08 -6.99
N THR A 98 -3.55 -12.85 -7.99
CA THR A 98 -4.12 -14.19 -8.22
C THR A 98 -3.33 -15.31 -7.53
N GLU A 99 -2.20 -15.00 -6.89
CA GLU A 99 -1.31 -15.99 -6.25
C GLU A 99 -0.99 -15.53 -4.82
N HIS A 100 -2.02 -15.51 -3.96
CA HIS A 100 -1.94 -14.98 -2.58
C HIS A 100 -0.94 -15.72 -1.68
N ASP A 101 -0.71 -17.01 -1.95
CA ASP A 101 0.20 -17.88 -1.20
C ASP A 101 1.65 -17.81 -1.66
N TRP A 102 1.92 -17.12 -2.77
CA TRP A 102 3.26 -16.92 -3.35
C TRP A 102 4.30 -16.55 -2.28
N GLN A 103 5.52 -17.09 -2.38
CA GLN A 103 6.64 -16.78 -1.49
C GLN A 103 7.90 -16.44 -2.29
N TRP A 104 8.70 -15.50 -1.78
CA TRP A 104 10.04 -15.23 -2.31
C TRP A 104 10.96 -16.46 -2.14
N PRO A 105 11.86 -16.78 -3.08
CA PRO A 105 12.12 -16.13 -4.37
C PRO A 105 11.41 -16.81 -5.55
N GLN A 106 10.28 -17.49 -5.33
CA GLN A 106 9.60 -18.20 -6.41
C GLN A 106 9.17 -17.25 -7.53
N ASN A 107 9.07 -17.75 -8.75
CA ASN A 107 8.50 -16.95 -9.84
C ASN A 107 7.02 -16.69 -9.54
N LYS A 108 6.58 -15.46 -9.78
CA LYS A 108 5.17 -15.04 -9.68
C LYS A 108 4.69 -14.69 -11.08
N THR A 109 3.51 -15.16 -11.47
CA THR A 109 2.95 -14.86 -12.79
C THR A 109 2.38 -13.45 -12.83
N SER A 110 1.57 -13.10 -11.83
CA SER A 110 1.18 -11.71 -11.60
C SER A 110 2.33 -11.00 -10.90
N ARG A 111 2.80 -9.88 -11.42
CA ARG A 111 3.81 -9.07 -10.72
C ARG A 111 3.21 -8.23 -9.58
N TRP A 112 1.90 -8.23 -9.40
CA TRP A 112 1.22 -7.55 -8.29
C TRP A 112 1.20 -8.42 -7.03
N VAL A 113 1.76 -7.94 -5.92
CA VAL A 113 1.73 -8.64 -4.63
C VAL A 113 0.93 -7.82 -3.63
N MET A 114 -0.28 -8.29 -3.32
CA MET A 114 -1.14 -7.73 -2.28
C MET A 114 -2.19 -8.74 -1.82
N PRO A 115 -1.80 -9.80 -1.09
CA PRO A 115 -2.71 -10.89 -0.74
C PRO A 115 -3.78 -10.50 0.30
N ASN A 116 -3.63 -9.36 0.98
CA ASN A 116 -4.55 -8.87 1.99
C ASN A 116 -4.26 -7.38 2.31
N TRP A 117 -5.10 -6.72 3.12
CA TRP A 117 -4.88 -5.36 3.65
C TRP A 117 -3.60 -5.24 4.49
N TYR A 118 -3.12 -6.36 5.03
CA TYR A 118 -1.84 -6.49 5.70
C TYR A 118 -1.18 -7.81 5.35
N TYR A 119 0.14 -7.83 5.22
CA TYR A 119 0.87 -9.09 5.01
C TYR A 119 2.34 -8.93 5.38
N LYS A 120 2.99 -10.07 5.60
CA LYS A 120 4.45 -10.14 5.75
C LYS A 120 5.04 -10.83 4.54
N ARG A 121 6.15 -10.29 4.04
CA ARG A 121 7.00 -10.98 3.06
C ARG A 121 8.43 -11.04 3.56
N ARG A 122 8.94 -12.26 3.71
CA ARG A 122 10.37 -12.49 3.96
C ARG A 122 11.12 -12.51 2.64
N ILE A 123 12.16 -11.70 2.54
CA ILE A 123 13.09 -11.67 1.42
C ILE A 123 14.45 -12.16 1.91
N SER A 124 15.12 -12.97 1.11
CA SER A 124 16.45 -13.49 1.42
C SER A 124 17.42 -13.15 0.30
N PHE A 125 18.58 -12.60 0.67
CA PHE A 125 19.72 -12.29 -0.19
C PHE A 125 20.95 -13.00 0.37
N GLY A 126 21.23 -14.20 -0.15
CA GLY A 126 22.25 -15.07 0.45
C GLY A 126 21.91 -15.39 1.90
N ASN A 127 22.77 -14.99 2.84
CA ASN A 127 22.57 -15.21 4.28
C ASN A 127 21.87 -14.05 4.98
N THR A 128 21.55 -12.95 4.28
CA THR A 128 20.85 -11.80 4.85
C THR A 128 19.36 -11.89 4.55
N THR A 129 18.54 -11.58 5.56
CA THR A 129 17.08 -11.64 5.51
C THR A 129 16.47 -10.29 5.82
N ALA A 130 15.36 -9.98 5.15
CA ALA A 130 14.54 -8.82 5.42
C ALA A 130 13.07 -9.24 5.53
N ASP A 131 12.40 -8.87 6.61
CA ASP A 131 10.95 -8.96 6.71
C ASP A 131 10.31 -7.63 6.35
N ILE A 132 9.40 -7.66 5.39
CA ILE A 132 8.59 -6.52 4.96
C ILE A 132 7.19 -6.73 5.50
N PHE A 133 6.74 -5.83 6.38
CA PHE A 133 5.41 -5.82 6.99
C PHE A 133 4.58 -4.72 6.32
N ALA A 134 3.73 -5.11 5.39
CA ALA A 134 2.82 -4.22 4.67
C ALA A 134 1.52 -4.06 5.47
N ILE A 135 1.05 -2.83 5.66
CA ILE A 135 -0.18 -2.52 6.42
C ILE A 135 -1.04 -1.44 5.75
N ALA A 136 -2.35 -1.58 5.91
CA ALA A 136 -3.31 -0.53 5.62
C ALA A 136 -3.28 0.55 6.71
N THR A 137 -3.20 1.81 6.30
CA THR A 137 -3.12 2.98 7.21
C THR A 137 -4.31 3.91 7.13
N ASN A 138 -5.37 3.53 6.40
CA ASN A 138 -6.37 4.50 5.94
C ASN A 138 -7.41 4.92 6.99
N TRP A 139 -7.45 4.23 8.14
CA TRP A 139 -8.34 4.55 9.26
C TRP A 139 -8.11 5.97 9.82
N VAL A 140 -6.90 6.52 9.69
CA VAL A 140 -6.55 7.85 10.21
C VAL A 140 -7.34 9.01 9.57
N HIS A 141 -8.01 8.76 8.45
CA HIS A 141 -8.85 9.74 7.74
C HIS A 141 -10.29 9.23 7.54
N GLU A 142 -10.80 8.38 8.45
CA GLU A 142 -12.18 7.88 8.37
C GLU A 142 -13.24 8.99 8.26
N ALA A 143 -12.96 10.17 8.82
CA ALA A 143 -13.88 11.31 8.84
C ALA A 143 -14.11 11.92 7.45
N GLU A 144 -13.19 11.72 6.49
CA GLU A 144 -13.26 12.35 5.17
C GLU A 144 -14.14 11.57 4.17
N ASN A 145 -14.22 10.24 4.32
CA ASN A 145 -14.84 9.36 3.32
C ASN A 145 -15.87 8.37 3.86
N CYS A 146 -15.97 8.22 5.19
CA CYS A 146 -17.07 7.53 5.85
C CYS A 146 -18.10 8.54 6.36
N GLY A 147 -18.76 9.26 5.44
CA GLY A 147 -19.77 10.27 5.77
C GLY A 147 -20.03 11.24 4.63
N GLU A 148 -20.04 12.53 4.92
CA GLU A 148 -20.24 13.58 3.91
C GLU A 148 -18.92 13.92 3.21
N ILE A 149 -18.83 13.57 1.93
CA ILE A 149 -17.71 13.92 1.06
C ILE A 149 -18.03 15.27 0.43
N ARG A 150 -17.59 16.34 1.10
CA ARG A 150 -17.94 17.73 0.76
C ARG A 150 -17.65 18.10 -0.70
N TYR A 151 -16.49 17.68 -1.21
CA TYR A 151 -16.04 18.00 -2.57
C TYR A 151 -16.87 17.29 -3.66
N ALA A 152 -17.37 16.09 -3.36
CA ALA A 152 -18.19 15.30 -4.28
C ALA A 152 -19.70 15.48 -4.05
N GLN A 153 -20.10 16.30 -3.07
CA GLN A 153 -21.50 16.50 -2.64
C GLN A 153 -22.21 15.15 -2.39
N LYS A 154 -21.48 14.18 -1.83
CA LYS A 154 -21.94 12.80 -1.66
C LYS A 154 -22.06 12.46 -0.18
N ARG A 155 -23.11 11.71 0.17
CA ARG A 155 -23.31 11.18 1.52
C ARG A 155 -23.19 9.66 1.53
N CYS A 156 -22.23 9.17 2.30
CA CYS A 156 -21.94 7.76 2.49
C CYS A 156 -22.45 7.26 3.85
N ASP A 157 -22.58 5.94 4.00
CA ASP A 157 -22.84 5.34 5.31
C ASP A 157 -21.63 5.60 6.21
N SER A 158 -21.83 6.43 7.23
CA SER A 158 -20.76 6.78 8.16
C SER A 158 -20.51 5.69 9.19
N HIS A 159 -21.57 5.06 9.71
CA HIS A 159 -21.45 4.12 10.81
C HIS A 159 -20.78 2.82 10.36
N SER A 160 -21.31 2.20 9.30
CA SER A 160 -20.80 0.92 8.81
C SER A 160 -19.40 1.07 8.21
N CYS A 161 -19.12 2.19 7.54
CA CYS A 161 -17.81 2.45 6.95
C CYS A 161 -16.73 2.63 8.02
N ARG A 162 -17.01 3.40 9.09
CA ARG A 162 -16.07 3.54 10.22
C ARG A 162 -15.83 2.21 10.91
N ALA A 163 -16.89 1.45 11.16
CA ALA A 163 -16.76 0.11 11.75
C ALA A 163 -15.88 -0.82 10.88
N ALA A 164 -16.04 -0.78 9.56
CA ALA A 164 -15.20 -1.55 8.64
C ALA A 164 -13.72 -1.10 8.68
N LEU A 165 -13.45 0.21 8.62
CA LEU A 165 -12.08 0.73 8.71
C LEU A 165 -11.43 0.46 10.07
N HIS A 166 -12.19 0.54 11.16
CA HIS A 166 -11.71 0.19 12.51
C HIS A 166 -11.33 -1.28 12.56
N ASN A 167 -12.16 -2.18 12.02
CA ASN A 167 -11.83 -3.60 11.95
C ASN A 167 -10.53 -3.85 11.14
N VAL A 168 -10.35 -3.20 9.99
CA VAL A 168 -9.09 -3.26 9.21
C VAL A 168 -7.91 -2.82 10.07
N ALA A 169 -8.04 -1.68 10.76
CA ALA A 169 -6.95 -1.14 11.56
C ALA A 169 -6.65 -1.98 12.82
N GLU A 170 -7.64 -2.64 13.42
CA GLU A 170 -7.43 -3.56 14.54
C GLU A 170 -6.70 -4.81 14.08
N THR A 171 -7.08 -5.36 12.93
CA THR A 171 -6.40 -6.54 12.35
C THR A 171 -4.95 -6.22 11.97
N CYS A 172 -4.68 -5.05 11.34
CA CYS A 172 -3.32 -4.60 11.06
C CYS A 172 -2.47 -4.44 12.33
N TRP A 173 -3.05 -3.86 13.39
CA TRP A 173 -2.35 -3.67 14.66
C TRP A 173 -2.00 -5.02 15.32
N ARG A 174 -2.98 -5.93 15.41
CA ARG A 174 -2.77 -7.28 15.97
C ARG A 174 -1.74 -8.07 15.16
N PHE A 175 -1.77 -7.95 13.83
CA PHE A 175 -0.77 -8.53 12.95
C PHE A 175 0.63 -8.04 13.31
N LEU A 176 0.84 -6.73 13.44
CA LEU A 176 2.15 -6.19 13.81
C LEU A 176 2.59 -6.58 15.23
N GLU A 177 1.68 -6.56 16.21
CA GLU A 177 1.99 -7.00 17.58
C GLU A 177 2.37 -8.48 17.65
N THR A 178 1.91 -9.29 16.71
CA THR A 178 2.24 -10.72 16.61
C THR A 178 3.55 -10.93 15.85
N GLU A 179 3.67 -10.34 14.67
CA GLU A 179 4.71 -10.69 13.69
C GLU A 179 6.02 -9.94 13.88
N LEU A 180 5.99 -8.70 14.38
CA LEU A 180 7.22 -7.93 14.66
C LEU A 180 8.12 -8.58 15.73
N PRO A 181 7.60 -9.00 16.91
CA PRO A 181 8.43 -9.67 17.91
C PRO A 181 8.81 -11.10 17.52
N ALA A 182 7.99 -11.78 16.70
CA ALA A 182 8.28 -13.12 16.20
C ALA A 182 9.34 -13.13 15.08
N SER A 183 9.59 -11.99 14.44
CA SER A 183 10.56 -11.88 13.36
C SER A 183 12.00 -11.91 13.86
N ASP A 184 12.75 -12.85 13.32
CA ASP A 184 14.19 -13.08 13.46
C ASP A 184 15.02 -12.53 12.28
N ALA A 185 14.41 -11.78 11.37
CA ALA A 185 15.10 -11.25 10.19
C ALA A 185 16.15 -10.18 10.57
N ASP A 186 17.24 -10.10 9.79
CA ASP A 186 18.30 -9.10 9.99
C ASP A 186 17.78 -7.67 9.85
N TRP A 187 16.85 -7.47 8.89
CA TRP A 187 16.20 -6.18 8.63
C TRP A 187 14.68 -6.30 8.75
N LYS A 188 14.05 -5.28 9.35
CA LYS A 188 12.59 -5.20 9.48
C LYS A 188 12.11 -3.89 8.86
N PHE A 189 11.30 -3.98 7.84
CA PHE A 189 10.72 -2.83 7.14
C PHE A 189 9.21 -2.83 7.33
N VAL A 190 8.65 -1.74 7.85
CA VAL A 190 7.19 -1.57 7.89
C VAL A 190 6.78 -0.62 6.77
N VAL A 191 5.84 -1.04 5.94
CA VAL A 191 5.38 -0.29 4.76
C VAL A 191 3.90 0.05 4.94
N GLY A 192 3.55 1.31 4.79
CA GLY A 192 2.16 1.76 4.75
C GLY A 192 2.03 2.97 3.84
N HIS A 193 0.81 3.46 3.64
CA HIS A 193 0.61 4.60 2.75
C HIS A 193 0.86 5.94 3.44
N ARG A 194 0.33 6.12 4.66
CA ARG A 194 0.35 7.39 5.37
C ARG A 194 1.67 7.60 6.14
N PRO A 195 2.30 8.77 6.04
CA PRO A 195 3.51 9.09 6.81
C PRO A 195 3.36 8.91 8.33
N LEU A 196 4.47 8.66 9.02
CA LEU A 196 4.48 8.27 10.43
C LEU A 196 3.78 9.28 11.36
N GLU A 197 3.84 10.57 11.04
CA GLU A 197 3.18 11.64 11.80
C GLU A 197 1.65 11.50 11.87
N PHE A 198 1.03 10.81 10.91
CA PHE A 198 -0.40 10.52 10.92
C PHE A 198 -0.75 9.34 11.83
N LEU A 199 0.22 8.51 12.20
CA LEU A 199 0.01 7.22 12.85
C LEU A 199 0.20 7.25 14.37
N GLY A 200 0.51 8.43 14.94
CA GLY A 200 0.95 8.67 16.32
C GLY A 200 0.48 7.66 17.38
N ARG A 201 -0.63 7.96 18.09
CA ARG A 201 -1.36 6.92 18.80
C ARG A 201 -2.25 6.24 17.77
N TRP A 202 -2.11 4.93 17.65
CA TRP A 202 -3.10 4.10 16.99
C TRP A 202 -4.45 4.26 17.70
N MET A 203 -5.47 3.54 17.25
CA MET A 203 -6.86 3.65 17.72
C MET A 203 -7.10 3.49 19.24
N ALA A 204 -6.06 3.20 20.04
CA ALA A 204 -6.13 3.16 21.50
C ALA A 204 -5.02 4.02 22.15
N PRO A 205 -5.27 4.63 23.33
CA PRO A 205 -4.29 5.49 24.01
C PRO A 205 -2.92 4.85 24.24
N ALA A 206 -2.87 3.55 24.55
CA ALA A 206 -1.63 2.81 24.81
C ALA A 206 -0.91 2.32 23.54
N ALA A 207 -1.56 2.39 22.38
CA ALA A 207 -1.08 1.83 21.13
C ALA A 207 -0.24 2.87 20.37
N ASN A 208 0.93 3.25 20.90
CA ASN A 208 1.83 4.17 20.20
C ASN A 208 2.57 3.45 19.07
N PHE A 209 2.32 3.84 17.82
CA PHE A 209 2.88 3.18 16.64
C PHE A 209 4.41 3.35 16.57
N ALA A 210 4.92 4.54 16.82
CA ALA A 210 6.37 4.78 16.82
C ALA A 210 7.09 3.97 17.92
N ASP A 211 6.46 3.80 19.09
CA ASP A 211 7.02 2.97 20.16
C ASP A 211 6.95 1.47 19.81
N LEU A 212 5.89 1.02 19.12
CA LEU A 212 5.79 -0.34 18.58
C LEU A 212 6.94 -0.63 17.61
N LEU A 213 7.25 0.30 16.70
CA LEU A 213 8.36 0.15 15.75
C LEU A 213 9.71 0.11 16.49
N ARG A 214 9.95 1.04 17.41
CA ARG A 214 11.21 1.13 18.17
C ARG A 214 11.45 -0.10 19.04
N ARG A 215 10.45 -0.54 19.82
CA ARG A 215 10.61 -1.68 20.75
C ARG A 215 10.86 -3.02 20.03
N ASN A 216 10.54 -3.10 18.74
CA ASN A 216 10.74 -4.28 17.91
C ASN A 216 11.93 -4.16 16.94
N ASN A 217 12.77 -3.12 17.08
CA ASN A 217 13.94 -2.86 16.22
C ASN A 217 13.59 -2.79 14.72
N VAL A 218 12.48 -2.12 14.37
CA VAL A 218 12.16 -1.85 12.97
C VAL A 218 13.22 -0.92 12.37
N SER A 219 13.83 -1.36 11.27
CA SER A 219 14.93 -0.67 10.60
C SER A 219 14.46 0.60 9.90
N MET A 220 13.30 0.56 9.25
CA MET A 220 12.72 1.71 8.55
C MET A 220 11.21 1.57 8.40
N TYR A 221 10.51 2.69 8.52
CA TYR A 221 9.12 2.85 8.10
C TYR A 221 9.08 3.57 6.73
N ILE A 222 8.44 2.97 5.74
CA ILE A 222 8.38 3.46 4.36
C ILE A 222 6.93 3.86 4.05
N ALA A 223 6.72 5.08 3.56
CA ALA A 223 5.41 5.61 3.25
C ALA A 223 5.38 6.61 2.09
N GLY A 224 4.18 6.85 1.56
CA GLY A 224 3.90 7.77 0.46
C GLY A 224 3.00 8.94 0.89
N HIS A 225 1.86 9.09 0.21
CA HIS A 225 0.80 10.10 0.42
C HIS A 225 1.18 11.57 0.15
N ARG A 226 2.37 12.03 0.55
CA ARG A 226 2.83 13.40 0.27
C ARG A 226 3.51 13.47 -1.10
N PRO A 227 2.98 14.23 -2.06
CA PRO A 227 3.73 14.56 -3.26
C PRO A 227 4.87 15.51 -2.86
N GLY A 228 6.11 15.01 -2.83
CA GLY A 228 7.28 15.83 -2.46
C GLY A 228 8.54 15.11 -1.98
N GLY A 229 8.54 13.77 -1.86
CA GLY A 229 9.71 13.03 -1.34
C GLY A 229 9.93 13.25 0.17
N ALA A 230 10.57 12.27 0.83
CA ALA A 230 10.78 12.33 2.26
C ALA A 230 11.77 13.45 2.65
N ARG A 231 11.48 14.16 3.76
CA ARG A 231 12.53 14.88 4.49
C ARG A 231 13.27 13.85 5.33
N LEU A 232 14.49 13.53 4.95
CA LEU A 232 15.43 12.84 5.83
C LEU A 232 15.78 13.83 6.95
N GLY A 233 15.38 13.49 8.18
CA GLY A 233 15.76 14.20 9.41
C GLY A 233 16.95 13.54 10.09
#